data_AF-A0A9E0QFA8-F1
#
_entry.id   AF-A0A9E0QFA8-F1
#
_cell.length_a   1.000
_cell.length_b   1.000
_cell.length_c   1.000
_cell.angle_alpha   90.00
_cell.angle_beta   90.00
_cell.angle_gamma   90.00
#
_symmetry.space_group_name_H-M   'P 1'
#
loop_
_entity.id
_entity.type
_entity.pdbx_description
1 polymer ?
#
loop_
_entity_poly.entity_id
_entity_poly.type
_entity_poly.pdbx_seq_one_letter_code
_entity_poly.pdbx_strand_id
1 'polypeptide(L)'
;MTLIDILDTSIKIGLGAIITGVSSYYLVFAKQKSEHSKLKGEKTLETLEKVSLRTGEAFFKLKDASHGSWERMLFQDPLDDIEISRLAVNTYHESRRLIGQAHSLAALLNNRELTAVLKVTDDKLYQIYQCMALDNMLIQTEELNVKTLDCESSFDDCFTQIAKAFENA
;
A
#
# COMPACT_ATOMS: atom_id res chain seq x y z
N MET A 1 -48.60 41.00 -38.34
CA MET A 1 -47.43 40.54 -37.56
C MET A 1 -46.60 41.77 -37.25
N THR A 2 -46.60 42.22 -36.01
CA THR A 2 -45.98 43.50 -35.64
C THR A 2 -44.53 43.28 -35.24
N LEU A 3 -43.69 44.33 -35.39
CA LEU A 3 -42.27 44.31 -35.06
C LEU A 3 -42.03 43.93 -33.57
N ILE A 4 -43.03 44.22 -32.73
CA ILE A 4 -43.08 43.89 -31.30
C ILE A 4 -43.22 42.38 -31.06
N ASP A 5 -44.03 41.68 -31.86
CA ASP A 5 -44.22 40.22 -31.74
C ASP A 5 -42.93 39.44 -32.07
N ILE A 6 -42.17 39.94 -33.06
CA ILE A 6 -40.88 39.35 -33.45
C ILE A 6 -39.87 39.53 -32.32
N LEU A 7 -39.83 40.71 -31.69
CA LEU A 7 -38.91 41.03 -30.60
C LEU A 7 -39.17 40.17 -29.35
N ASP A 8 -40.45 40.02 -28.96
CA ASP A 8 -40.85 39.17 -27.82
C ASP A 8 -40.51 37.69 -28.06
N THR A 9 -40.71 37.20 -29.29
CA THR A 9 -40.38 35.83 -29.67
C THR A 9 -38.86 35.59 -29.64
N SER A 10 -38.05 36.52 -30.17
CA SER A 10 -36.59 36.42 -30.13
C SER A 10 -36.03 36.46 -28.70
N ILE A 11 -36.59 37.30 -27.83
CA ILE A 11 -36.19 37.37 -26.42
C ILE A 11 -36.52 36.06 -25.69
N LYS A 12 -37.71 35.49 -25.90
CA LYS A 12 -38.11 34.20 -25.30
C LYS A 12 -37.21 33.04 -25.76
N ILE A 13 -36.89 32.98 -27.04
CA ILE A 13 -35.97 31.98 -27.59
C ILE A 13 -34.56 32.15 -26.99
N GLY A 14 -34.06 33.39 -26.95
CA GLY A 14 -32.75 33.70 -26.38
C GLY A 14 -32.66 33.36 -24.89
N LEU A 15 -33.68 33.71 -24.10
CA LEU A 15 -33.75 33.40 -22.68
C LEU A 15 -33.83 31.89 -22.44
N GLY A 16 -34.63 31.17 -23.23
CA GLY A 16 -34.72 29.71 -23.18
C GLY A 16 -33.39 29.04 -23.50
N ALA A 17 -32.66 29.53 -24.51
CA ALA A 17 -31.33 29.02 -24.85
C ALA A 17 -30.31 29.27 -23.74
N ILE A 18 -30.34 30.44 -23.08
CA ILE A 18 -29.46 30.77 -21.95
C ILE A 18 -29.75 29.87 -20.75
N ILE A 19 -31.03 29.72 -20.36
CA ILE A 19 -31.44 28.86 -19.24
C ILE A 19 -31.01 27.42 -19.52
N THR A 20 -31.22 26.94 -20.74
CA THR A 20 -30.83 25.58 -21.15
C THR A 20 -29.31 25.42 -21.13
N GLY A 21 -28.56 26.41 -21.60
CA GLY A 21 -27.10 26.42 -21.59
C GLY A 21 -26.53 26.37 -20.16
N VAL A 22 -27.04 27.22 -19.26
CA VAL A 22 -26.62 27.25 -17.84
C VAL A 22 -26.97 25.93 -17.14
N SER A 23 -28.19 25.42 -17.36
CA SER A 23 -28.63 24.16 -16.74
C SER A 23 -27.80 22.96 -17.23
N SER A 24 -27.51 22.92 -18.54
CA SER A 24 -26.66 21.88 -19.14
C SER A 24 -25.23 21.96 -18.61
N TYR A 25 -24.67 23.18 -18.48
CA TYR A 25 -23.35 23.39 -17.90
C TYR A 25 -23.27 22.86 -16.46
N TYR A 26 -24.23 23.19 -15.61
CA TYR A 26 -24.29 22.70 -14.23
C TYR A 26 -24.39 21.18 -14.15
N LEU A 27 -25.23 20.57 -15.00
CA LEU A 27 -25.37 19.11 -15.06
C LEU A 27 -24.07 18.42 -15.48
N VAL A 28 -23.39 18.94 -16.52
CA VAL A 28 -22.11 18.40 -16.98
C VAL A 28 -21.05 18.54 -15.89
N PHE A 29 -20.96 19.70 -15.24
CA PHE A 29 -20.01 19.92 -14.16
C PHE A 29 -20.25 18.99 -12.96
N ALA A 30 -21.52 18.84 -12.54
CA ALA A 30 -21.89 17.93 -11.46
C ALA A 30 -21.57 16.47 -11.80
N LYS A 31 -21.86 16.05 -13.04
CA LYS A 31 -21.54 14.70 -13.54
C LYS A 31 -20.03 14.46 -13.56
N GLN A 32 -19.25 15.39 -14.11
CA GLN A 32 -17.78 15.27 -14.15
C GLN A 32 -17.18 15.18 -12.75
N LYS A 33 -17.67 15.97 -11.80
CA LYS A 33 -17.22 15.90 -10.40
C LYS A 33 -17.54 14.54 -9.78
N SER A 34 -18.73 13.98 -10.04
CA SER A 34 -19.11 12.65 -9.58
C SER A 34 -18.22 11.55 -10.17
N GLU A 35 -17.99 11.57 -11.49
CA GLU A 35 -17.11 10.63 -12.18
C GLU A 35 -15.66 10.71 -11.66
N HIS A 36 -15.15 11.92 -11.43
CA HIS A 36 -13.82 12.11 -10.86
C HIS A 36 -13.71 11.57 -9.43
N SER A 37 -14.73 11.78 -8.60
CA SER A 37 -14.78 11.24 -7.25
C SER A 37 -14.83 9.71 -7.26
N LYS A 38 -15.62 9.11 -8.15
CA LYS A 38 -15.70 7.65 -8.31
C LYS A 38 -14.36 7.06 -8.71
N LEU A 39 -13.72 7.65 -9.74
CA LEU A 39 -12.40 7.21 -10.20
C LEU A 39 -11.34 7.33 -9.11
N LYS A 40 -11.41 8.38 -8.28
CA LYS A 40 -10.50 8.56 -7.14
C LYS A 40 -10.69 7.44 -6.10
N GLY A 41 -11.94 7.11 -5.77
CA GLY A 41 -12.25 6.00 -4.85
C GLY A 41 -11.75 4.66 -5.38
N GLU A 42 -12.04 4.34 -6.64
CA GLU A 42 -11.57 3.11 -7.30
C GLU A 42 -10.04 2.99 -7.28
N LYS A 43 -9.32 4.05 -7.63
CA LYS A 43 -7.85 4.07 -7.57
C LYS A 43 -7.30 3.94 -6.15
N THR A 44 -8.02 4.48 -5.16
CA THR A 44 -7.64 4.38 -3.74
C THR A 44 -7.74 2.92 -3.30
N LEU A 45 -8.86 2.26 -3.58
CA LEU A 45 -9.07 0.85 -3.29
C LEU A 45 -8.04 -0.05 -3.99
N GLU A 46 -7.81 0.15 -5.30
CA GLU A 46 -6.80 -0.61 -6.05
C GLU A 46 -5.39 -0.44 -5.45
N THR A 47 -5.07 0.76 -4.97
CA THR A 47 -3.76 1.01 -4.33
C THR A 47 -3.68 0.36 -2.96
N LEU A 48 -4.75 0.39 -2.15
CA LEU A 48 -4.82 -0.29 -0.86
C LEU A 48 -4.73 -1.81 -1.01
N GLU A 49 -5.32 -2.39 -2.05
CA GLU A 49 -5.17 -3.82 -2.39
C GLU A 49 -3.71 -4.16 -2.66
N LYS A 50 -2.99 -3.32 -3.43
CA LYS A 50 -1.55 -3.50 -3.66
C LYS A 50 -0.74 -3.37 -2.37
N VAL A 51 -1.06 -2.42 -1.50
CA VAL A 51 -0.41 -2.29 -0.18
C VAL A 51 -0.63 -3.55 0.65
N SER A 52 -1.86 -4.04 0.71
CA SER A 52 -2.24 -5.26 1.42
C SER A 52 -1.48 -6.47 0.91
N LEU A 53 -1.50 -6.70 -0.41
CA LEU A 53 -0.81 -7.82 -1.05
C LEU A 53 0.70 -7.79 -0.76
N ARG A 54 1.35 -6.63 -0.94
CA ARG A 54 2.80 -6.50 -0.68
C ARG A 54 3.17 -6.70 0.78
N THR A 55 2.31 -6.23 1.70
CA THR A 55 2.50 -6.44 3.14
C THR A 55 2.37 -7.92 3.49
N GLY A 56 1.36 -8.61 2.94
CA GLY A 56 1.18 -10.05 3.10
C GLY A 56 2.35 -10.87 2.53
N GLU A 57 2.77 -10.58 1.30
CA GLU A 57 3.92 -11.23 0.66
C GLU A 57 5.20 -11.04 1.50
N ALA A 58 5.43 -9.83 2.02
CA ALA A 58 6.56 -9.55 2.88
C ALA A 58 6.54 -10.35 4.19
N PHE A 59 5.37 -10.48 4.82
CA PHE A 59 5.19 -11.29 6.03
C PHE A 59 5.51 -12.77 5.77
N PHE A 60 5.02 -13.33 4.65
CA PHE A 60 5.34 -14.71 4.29
C PHE A 60 6.84 -14.89 4.02
N LYS A 61 7.50 -13.92 3.37
CA LYS A 61 8.95 -13.97 3.15
C LYS A 61 9.74 -13.89 4.45
N LEU A 62 9.29 -13.09 5.42
CA LEU A 62 9.86 -13.06 6.77
C LEU A 62 9.78 -14.45 7.43
N LYS A 63 8.60 -15.07 7.40
CA LYS A 63 8.37 -16.42 7.94
C LYS A 63 9.19 -17.51 7.24
N ASP A 64 9.29 -17.45 5.91
CA ASP A 64 10.11 -18.37 5.11
C ASP A 64 11.57 -18.33 5.56
N ALA A 65 12.08 -17.12 5.83
CA ALA A 65 13.47 -16.90 6.21
C ALA A 65 13.77 -17.20 7.69
N SER A 66 12.77 -17.11 8.58
CA SER A 66 12.92 -17.36 10.02
C SER A 66 12.62 -18.81 10.44
N HIS A 67 11.72 -19.52 9.77
CA HIS A 67 11.43 -20.93 10.09
C HIS A 67 12.01 -21.89 9.04
N GLY A 68 11.80 -21.61 7.75
CA GLY A 68 12.15 -22.54 6.67
C GLY A 68 13.65 -22.69 6.43
N SER A 69 14.46 -21.67 6.76
CA SER A 69 15.93 -21.73 6.65
C SER A 69 16.58 -22.44 7.84
N TRP A 70 16.06 -22.24 9.05
CA TRP A 70 16.61 -22.81 10.28
C TRP A 70 16.33 -24.30 10.40
N GLU A 71 15.14 -24.73 9.98
CA GLU A 71 14.80 -26.14 9.89
C GLU A 71 15.76 -26.88 8.94
N ARG A 72 16.10 -26.27 7.79
CA ARG A 72 17.05 -26.87 6.83
C ARG A 72 18.48 -26.96 7.38
N MET A 73 18.95 -25.95 8.11
CA MET A 73 20.26 -25.99 8.77
C MET A 73 20.36 -27.11 9.81
N LEU A 74 19.28 -27.44 10.51
CA LEU A 74 19.27 -28.51 11.53
C LEU A 74 19.38 -29.92 10.93
N PHE A 75 19.06 -30.11 9.64
CA PHE A 75 18.97 -31.41 9.00
C PHE A 75 20.00 -31.66 7.88
N GLN A 76 20.90 -30.71 7.57
CA GLN A 76 21.88 -30.81 6.48
C GLN A 76 23.36 -30.77 6.92
N ASP A 77 24.26 -31.18 6.02
CA ASP A 77 25.72 -31.27 6.20
C ASP A 77 26.33 -29.85 6.38
N PRO A 78 27.39 -29.62 7.18
CA PRO A 78 27.91 -28.27 7.50
C PRO A 78 28.41 -27.46 6.29
N LEU A 79 28.61 -28.09 5.14
CA LEU A 79 28.95 -27.40 3.87
C LEU A 79 27.74 -26.69 3.24
N ASP A 80 26.51 -27.11 3.56
CA ASP A 80 25.26 -26.47 3.11
C ASP A 80 24.92 -25.18 3.91
N ASP A 81 25.56 -24.97 5.08
CA ASP A 81 25.26 -23.85 5.99
C ASP A 81 25.49 -22.47 5.35
N ILE A 82 26.50 -22.33 4.49
CA ILE A 82 26.80 -21.05 3.81
C ILE A 82 25.73 -20.71 2.77
N GLU A 83 25.25 -21.71 2.04
CA GLU A 83 24.23 -21.51 1.00
C GLU A 83 22.86 -21.22 1.62
N ILE A 84 22.50 -21.93 2.69
CA ILE A 84 21.26 -21.70 3.44
C ILE A 84 21.27 -20.31 4.10
N SER A 85 22.39 -19.92 4.70
CA SER A 85 22.58 -18.59 5.28
C SER A 85 22.38 -17.48 4.23
N ARG A 86 22.97 -17.65 3.04
CA ARG A 86 22.80 -16.71 1.92
C ARG A 86 21.36 -16.65 1.43
N LEU A 87 20.68 -17.79 1.34
CA LEU A 87 19.28 -17.86 0.96
C LEU A 87 18.40 -17.13 1.97
N ALA A 88 18.65 -17.30 3.27
CA ALA A 88 17.93 -16.61 4.33
C ALA A 88 18.10 -15.09 4.21
N VAL A 89 19.34 -14.59 4.10
CA VAL A 89 19.64 -13.16 3.93
C VAL A 89 18.94 -12.57 2.70
N ASN A 90 18.98 -13.27 1.56
CA ASN A 90 18.29 -12.83 0.34
C ASN A 90 16.77 -12.78 0.53
N THR A 91 16.19 -13.74 1.26
CA THR A 91 14.75 -13.80 1.52
C THR A 91 14.30 -12.68 2.45
N TYR A 92 15.10 -12.34 3.47
CA TYR A 92 14.88 -11.15 4.31
C TYR A 92 14.96 -9.85 3.52
N HIS A 93 15.97 -9.71 2.65
CA HIS A 93 16.10 -8.55 1.78
C HIS A 93 14.86 -8.38 0.89
N GLU A 94 14.32 -9.48 0.37
CA GLU A 94 13.10 -9.46 -0.44
C GLU A 94 11.86 -9.05 0.38
N SER A 95 11.71 -9.56 1.61
CA SER A 95 10.66 -9.12 2.54
C SER A 95 10.71 -7.60 2.76
N ARG A 96 11.91 -7.06 3.03
CA ARG A 96 12.12 -5.62 3.19
C ARG A 96 11.77 -4.84 1.93
N ARG A 97 12.19 -5.31 0.75
CA ARG A 97 11.87 -4.67 -0.54
C ARG A 97 10.36 -4.52 -0.72
N LEU A 98 9.60 -5.57 -0.39
CA LEU A 98 8.14 -5.58 -0.48
C LEU A 98 7.47 -4.59 0.50
N ILE A 99 7.96 -4.52 1.74
CA ILE A 99 7.49 -3.48 2.69
C ILE A 99 7.83 -2.08 2.22
N GLY A 100 9.03 -1.83 1.69
CA GLY A 100 9.38 -0.53 1.12
C GLY A 100 8.45 -0.11 -0.02
N GLN A 101 7.99 -1.08 -0.84
CA GLN A 101 6.98 -0.84 -1.87
C GLN A 101 5.62 -0.51 -1.27
N ALA A 102 5.16 -1.27 -0.27
CA ALA A 102 3.91 -1.01 0.45
C ALA A 102 3.92 0.39 1.09
N HIS A 103 5.01 0.75 1.76
CA HIS A 103 5.22 2.06 2.37
C HIS A 103 5.13 3.20 1.34
N SER A 104 5.81 3.05 0.19
CA SER A 104 5.78 4.04 -0.89
C SER A 104 4.38 4.23 -1.45
N LEU A 105 3.63 3.15 -1.64
CA LEU A 105 2.23 3.20 -2.11
C LEU A 105 1.30 3.85 -1.09
N ALA A 106 1.44 3.53 0.20
CA ALA A 106 0.67 4.17 1.27
C ALA A 106 0.94 5.68 1.35
N ALA A 107 2.19 6.11 1.13
CA ALA A 107 2.55 7.53 1.08
C ALA A 107 1.86 8.27 -0.08
N LEU A 108 1.67 7.62 -1.23
CA LEU A 108 0.91 8.20 -2.36
C LEU A 108 -0.58 8.41 -2.03
N LEU A 109 -1.14 7.59 -1.15
CA LEU A 109 -2.50 7.75 -0.64
C LEU A 109 -2.62 8.82 0.44
N ASN A 110 -1.49 9.40 0.89
CA ASN A 110 -1.43 10.36 1.99
C ASN A 110 -2.05 9.82 3.31
N ASN A 111 -2.05 8.49 3.50
CA ASN A 111 -2.53 7.85 4.71
C ASN A 111 -1.39 7.80 5.75
N ARG A 112 -1.31 8.85 6.57
CA ARG A 112 -0.19 9.06 7.52
C ARG A 112 -0.04 7.93 8.53
N GLU A 113 -1.14 7.38 9.03
CA GLU A 113 -1.11 6.31 10.03
C GLU A 113 -0.55 5.02 9.42
N LEU A 114 -1.06 4.63 8.25
CA LEU A 114 -0.57 3.47 7.52
C LEU A 114 0.89 3.62 7.09
N THR A 115 1.28 4.80 6.60
CA THR A 115 2.67 5.11 6.26
C THR A 115 3.59 4.99 7.48
N ALA A 116 3.16 5.46 8.66
CA ALA A 116 3.96 5.40 9.87
C ALA A 116 4.20 3.96 10.35
N VAL A 117 3.17 3.12 10.39
CA VAL A 117 3.34 1.72 10.80
C VAL A 117 4.20 0.93 9.81
N LEU A 118 4.00 1.11 8.51
CA LEU A 118 4.82 0.44 7.48
C LEU A 118 6.30 0.84 7.56
N LYS A 119 6.57 2.10 7.90
CA LYS A 119 7.94 2.57 8.12
C LYS A 119 8.57 1.90 9.34
N VAL A 120 7.84 1.79 10.45
CA VAL A 120 8.34 1.08 11.64
C VAL A 120 8.69 -0.37 11.30
N THR A 121 7.84 -1.05 10.52
CA THR A 121 8.14 -2.42 10.06
C THR A 121 9.35 -2.49 9.14
N ASP A 122 9.53 -1.54 8.21
CA ASP A 122 10.73 -1.46 7.35
C ASP A 122 12.01 -1.30 8.19
N ASP A 123 11.97 -0.40 9.18
CA ASP A 123 13.10 -0.15 10.08
C ASP A 123 13.44 -1.41 10.90
N LYS A 124 12.44 -2.17 11.37
CA LYS A 124 12.64 -3.45 12.07
C LYS A 124 13.24 -4.52 11.15
N LEU A 125 12.72 -4.67 9.93
CA LEU A 125 13.28 -5.59 8.93
C LEU A 125 14.74 -5.24 8.59
N TYR A 126 15.07 -3.95 8.54
CA TYR A 126 16.43 -3.51 8.32
C TYR A 126 17.37 -3.91 9.48
N GLN A 127 16.92 -3.78 10.73
CA GLN A 127 17.69 -4.24 11.89
C GLN A 127 17.96 -5.75 11.84
N ILE A 128 16.96 -6.54 11.47
CA ILE A 128 17.11 -8.00 11.30
C ILE A 128 18.15 -8.29 10.21
N TYR A 129 18.04 -7.64 9.06
CA TYR A 129 19.01 -7.78 7.97
C TYR A 129 20.44 -7.45 8.42
N GLN A 130 20.63 -6.37 9.19
CA GLN A 130 21.94 -6.00 9.71
C GLN A 130 22.53 -7.08 10.62
N CYS A 131 21.74 -7.64 11.54
CA CYS A 131 22.16 -8.73 12.42
C CYS A 131 22.63 -9.96 11.61
N MET A 132 21.90 -10.30 10.53
CA MET A 132 22.24 -11.45 9.70
C MET A 132 23.41 -11.22 8.75
N ALA A 133 23.62 -9.98 8.30
CA ALA A 133 24.68 -9.65 7.36
C ALA A 133 26.04 -9.42 8.04
N LEU A 134 26.05 -9.01 9.31
CA LEU A 134 27.25 -8.61 10.04
C LEU A 134 27.85 -9.71 10.94
N ASP A 135 27.08 -10.74 11.31
CA ASP A 135 27.49 -11.68 12.35
C ASP A 135 27.26 -13.17 12.03
N ASN A 136 27.94 -14.02 12.79
CA ASN A 136 27.80 -15.48 12.71
C ASN A 136 26.43 -15.88 13.30
N MET A 137 25.45 -16.17 12.43
CA MET A 137 24.01 -16.37 12.80
C MET A 137 23.79 -17.29 14.01
N LEU A 138 24.67 -18.28 14.21
CA LEU A 138 24.59 -19.25 15.31
C LEU A 138 24.86 -18.66 16.70
N ILE A 139 25.53 -17.51 16.80
CA ILE A 139 25.91 -16.89 18.09
C ILE A 139 24.80 -15.96 18.59
N GLN A 140 23.93 -15.45 17.71
CA GLN A 140 22.89 -14.45 18.02
C GLN A 140 21.46 -14.95 17.77
N THR A 141 21.24 -16.26 17.70
CA THR A 141 19.92 -16.86 17.40
C THR A 141 18.81 -16.33 18.30
N GLU A 142 19.08 -16.15 19.59
CA GLU A 142 18.10 -15.62 20.55
C GLU A 142 17.73 -14.17 20.26
N GLU A 143 18.73 -13.31 20.01
CA GLU A 143 18.50 -11.90 19.68
C GLU A 143 17.74 -11.76 18.35
N LEU A 144 18.09 -12.57 17.36
CA LEU A 144 17.42 -12.60 16.07
C LEU A 144 15.96 -13.06 16.20
N ASN A 145 15.68 -14.06 17.04
CA ASN A 145 14.32 -14.52 17.31
C ASN A 145 13.48 -13.42 17.97
N VAL A 146 14.02 -12.73 18.97
CA VAL A 146 13.34 -11.61 19.63
C VAL A 146 13.01 -10.50 18.63
N LYS A 147 13.96 -10.10 17.78
CA LYS A 147 13.73 -9.08 16.74
C LYS A 147 12.71 -9.53 15.70
N THR A 148 12.75 -10.82 15.31
CA THR A 148 11.79 -11.39 14.36
C THR A 148 10.38 -11.36 14.94
N LEU A 149 10.19 -11.79 16.19
CA LEU A 149 8.89 -11.73 16.87
C LEU A 149 8.37 -10.29 17.02
N ASP A 150 9.24 -9.34 17.38
CA ASP A 150 8.88 -7.93 17.46
C ASP A 150 8.51 -7.34 16.09
N CYS A 151 9.17 -7.80 15.02
CA CYS A 151 8.83 -7.45 13.65
C CYS A 151 7.47 -8.03 13.25
N GLU A 152 7.18 -9.29 13.58
CA GLU A 152 5.89 -9.94 13.34
C GLU A 152 4.74 -9.19 13.99
N SER A 153 4.90 -8.77 15.25
CA SER A 153 3.89 -7.94 15.92
C SER A 153 3.63 -6.62 15.17
N SER A 154 4.65 -6.04 14.52
CA SER A 154 4.45 -4.82 13.73
C SER A 154 3.71 -5.07 12.40
N PHE A 155 3.74 -6.30 11.89
CA PHE A 155 2.91 -6.68 10.74
C PHE A 155 1.43 -6.71 11.11
N ASP A 156 1.08 -7.15 12.32
CA ASP A 156 -0.31 -7.11 12.80
C ASP A 156 -0.85 -5.68 12.89
N ASP A 157 0.00 -4.73 13.32
CA ASP A 157 -0.33 -3.30 13.30
C ASP A 157 -0.55 -2.81 11.87
N CYS A 158 0.30 -3.21 10.92
CA CYS A 158 0.13 -2.90 9.51
C CYS A 158 -1.21 -3.43 8.97
N PHE A 159 -1.55 -4.69 9.22
CA PHE A 159 -2.82 -5.27 8.76
C PHE A 159 -4.03 -4.56 9.38
N THR A 160 -3.94 -4.19 10.66
CA THR A 160 -4.97 -3.41 11.34
C THR A 160 -5.17 -2.04 10.69
N GLN A 161 -4.08 -1.34 10.35
CA GLN A 161 -4.16 -0.03 9.70
C GLN A 161 -4.61 -0.11 8.24
N ILE A 162 -4.25 -1.19 7.54
CA ILE A 162 -4.76 -1.47 6.19
C ILE A 162 -6.28 -1.67 6.24
N ALA A 163 -6.79 -2.46 7.18
CA ALA A 163 -8.23 -2.67 7.34
C ALA A 163 -8.97 -1.35 7.61
N LYS A 164 -8.47 -0.53 8.53
CA LYS A 164 -9.02 0.82 8.78
C LYS A 164 -8.96 1.72 7.54
N ALA A 165 -7.90 1.62 6.75
CA ALA A 165 -7.79 2.39 5.51
C ALA A 165 -8.84 1.99 4.49
N PHE A 166 -9.17 0.70 4.39
CA PHE A 166 -10.25 0.19 3.53
C PHE A 166 -11.64 0.65 3.99
N GLU A 167 -11.90 0.70 5.30
CA GLU A 167 -13.17 1.20 5.84
C GLU A 167 -13.43 2.68 5.52
N ASN A 168 -12.35 3.45 5.31
CA ASN A 168 -12.39 4.89 5.06
C ASN A 168 -12.19 5.29 3.59
N ALA A 169 -12.04 4.33 2.67
CA ALA A 169 -11.78 4.55 1.24
C ALA A 169 -13.08 4.66 0.42
#